data_AF-A0A1C5C4K7-F1
#
_entry.id   AF-A0A1C5C4K7-F1
#
_cell.length_a   1.000
_cell.length_b   1.000
_cell.length_c   1.000
_cell.angle_alpha   90.00
_cell.angle_beta   90.00
_cell.angle_gamma   90.00
#
_symmetry.space_group_name_H-M   'P 1'
#
loop_
_entity.id
_entity.type
_entity.pdbx_description
1 polymer ?
#
loop_
_entity_poly.entity_id
_entity_poly.type
_entity_poly.pdbx_seq_one_letter_code
_entity_poly.pdbx_strand_id
1 'polypeptide(L)' 'MSPEQQRALFENTARAINGASQRTVERHIANCTQADPAYGEGVRKAIEALAAGDL' A
#
# COMPACT_ATOMS: atom_id res chain seq x y z
N MET A 1 2.93 12.30 -9.67
CA MET A 1 3.23 12.64 -8.27
C MET A 1 4.74 12.79 -8.14
N SER A 2 5.24 13.65 -7.25
CA SER A 2 6.66 13.60 -6.91
C SER A 2 6.98 12.27 -6.19
N PRO A 3 8.25 11.83 -6.15
CA PRO A 3 8.64 10.64 -5.42
C PRO A 3 8.21 10.68 -3.94
N GLU A 4 8.30 11.84 -3.29
CA GLU A 4 7.92 12.04 -1.89
C GLU A 4 6.41 11.91 -1.70
N GLN A 5 5.62 12.50 -2.60
CA GLN A 5 4.17 12.38 -2.56
C GLN A 5 3.72 10.94 -2.81
N GLN A 6 4.38 10.24 -3.73
CA GLN A 6 4.08 8.84 -4.03
C GLN A 6 4.40 7.94 -2.83
N ARG A 7 5.54 8.17 -2.16
CA ARG A 7 5.87 7.50 -0.91
C ARG A 7 4.79 7.74 0.15
N ALA A 8 4.42 8.99 0.39
CA ALA A 8 3.37 9.34 1.35
C ALA A 8 2.02 8.68 1.01
N LEU A 9 1.67 8.57 -0.28
CA LEU A 9 0.47 7.86 -0.72
C LEU A 9 0.50 6.38 -0.29
N PHE A 10 1.61 5.68 -0.52
CA PHE A 10 1.71 4.25 -0.19
C PHE A 10 1.65 4.02 1.32
N GLU A 11 2.40 4.82 2.08
CA GLU A 11 2.45 4.75 3.55
C GLU A 11 1.07 5.04 4.16
N ASN A 12 0.39 6.09 3.70
CA ASN A 12 -0.95 6.43 4.17
C ASN A 12 -1.98 5.35 3.84
N THR A 13 -1.91 4.77 2.63
CA THR A 13 -2.78 3.65 2.25
C THR A 13 -2.56 2.45 3.16
N ALA A 14 -1.31 2.07 3.45
CA ALA A 14 -1.00 0.97 4.35
C ALA A 14 -1.58 1.19 5.75
N ARG A 15 -1.40 2.38 6.33
CA ARG A 15 -1.96 2.73 7.65
C ARG A 15 -3.50 2.73 7.63
N ALA A 16 -4.12 3.22 6.55
CA ALA A 16 -5.57 3.33 6.42
C ALA A 16 -6.30 1.99 6.32
N ILE A 17 -5.66 0.97 5.73
CA ILE A 17 -6.25 -0.37 5.59
C ILE A 17 -5.77 -1.35 6.66
N ASN A 18 -4.93 -0.92 7.59
CA ASN A 18 -4.47 -1.74 8.70
C ASN A 18 -5.66 -2.24 9.54
N GLY A 19 -5.65 -3.53 9.90
CA GLY A 19 -6.74 -4.19 10.60
C GLY A 19 -7.88 -4.71 9.72
N ALA A 20 -7.86 -4.43 8.40
CA ALA A 20 -8.78 -5.08 7.47
C ALA A 20 -8.45 -6.57 7.29
N SER A 21 -9.43 -7.37 6.85
CA SER A 21 -9.18 -8.77 6.51
C SER A 21 -8.16 -8.91 5.37
N GLN A 22 -7.37 -9.99 5.38
CA GLN A 22 -6.38 -10.26 4.32
C GLN A 22 -6.99 -10.22 2.91
N ARG A 23 -8.20 -10.76 2.73
CA ARG A 23 -8.91 -10.72 1.45
C ARG A 23 -9.21 -9.29 0.99
N THR A 24 -9.56 -8.40 1.92
CA THR A 24 -9.81 -6.98 1.61
C THR A 24 -8.52 -6.28 1.19
N VAL A 25 -7.42 -6.54 1.92
CA VAL A 25 -6.10 -5.99 1.61
C VAL A 25 -5.63 -6.42 0.23
N GLU A 26 -5.67 -7.72 -0.08
CA GLU A 26 -5.24 -8.23 -1.39
C GLU A 26 -6.10 -7.68 -2.54
N ARG A 27 -7.41 -7.54 -2.33
CA ARG A 27 -8.28 -6.89 -3.33
C ARG A 27 -7.90 -5.43 -3.55
N HIS A 28 -7.55 -4.70 -2.49
CA HIS A 28 -7.12 -3.31 -2.61
C HIS A 28 -5.82 -3.22 -3.41
N ILE A 29 -4.82 -4.05 -3.08
CA ILE A 29 -3.56 -4.12 -3.83
C ILE A 29 -3.82 -4.43 -5.30
N ALA A 30 -4.66 -5.43 -5.62
CA ALA A 30 -4.99 -5.79 -7.00
C ALA A 30 -5.65 -4.65 -7.79
N ASN A 31 -6.48 -3.84 -7.14
CA ASN A 31 -7.07 -2.65 -7.76
C ASN A 31 -6.02 -1.55 -7.98
N CYS A 32 -5.11 -1.34 -7.03
CA CYS A 32 -3.98 -0.42 -7.19
C CYS A 32 -3.06 -0.85 -8.33
N THR A 33 -2.75 -2.15 -8.44
CA THR A 33 -1.96 -2.72 -9.55
C THR A 33 -2.63 -2.53 -10.91
N GLN A 34 -3.96 -2.65 -10.98
CA GLN A 34 -4.71 -2.39 -12.22
C GLN A 34 -4.63 -0.92 -12.65
N ALA A 35 -4.59 0.02 -11.70
CA ALA A 35 -4.41 1.43 -11.99
C ALA A 35 -2.96 1.74 -12.43
N ASP A 36 -1.98 1.19 -11.72
CA ASP A 36 -0.56 1.28 -12.04
C ASP A 36 0.20 0.13 -11.33
N PRO A 37 1.00 -0.69 -12.04
CA PRO A 37 1.78 -1.75 -11.41
C PRO A 37 2.68 -1.27 -10.27
N ALA A 38 3.31 -0.09 -10.40
CA ALA A 38 4.15 0.50 -9.37
C ALA A 38 3.35 0.97 -8.16
N TYR A 39 2.08 1.35 -8.34
CA TYR A 39 1.21 1.71 -7.22
C TYR A 39 0.88 0.48 -6.37
N GLY A 40 0.42 -0.61 -6.99
CA GLY A 40 0.11 -1.84 -6.25
C GLY A 40 1.34 -2.41 -5.52
N GLU A 41 2.50 -2.41 -6.19
CA GLU A 41 3.76 -2.84 -5.58
C GLU A 41 4.19 -1.94 -4.42
N GLY A 42 4.06 -0.62 -4.59
CA GLY A 42 4.36 0.35 -3.55
C GLY A 42 3.49 0.19 -2.30
N VAL A 43 2.19 -0.03 -2.48
CA VAL A 43 1.25 -0.31 -1.38
C VAL A 43 1.59 -1.62 -0.69
N ARG A 44 1.89 -2.70 -1.44
CA ARG A 44 2.30 -3.99 -0.86
C ARG A 44 3.52 -3.82 0.05
N LYS A 45 4.57 -3.17 -0.44
CA LYS A 45 5.79 -2.88 0.33
C LYS A 45 5.51 -2.05 1.59
N ALA A 46 4.65 -1.04 1.49
CA ALA A 46 4.28 -0.22 2.65
C ALA A 46 3.51 -1.03 3.72
N ILE A 47 2.67 -1.98 3.33
CA ILE A 47 1.97 -2.88 4.25
C ILE A 47 2.96 -3.82 4.94
N GLU A 48 3.90 -4.39 4.19
CA GLU A 48 4.95 -5.27 4.73
C GLU A 48 5.84 -4.52 5.73
N ALA A 49 6.27 -3.31 5.38
CA ALA A 49 7.05 -2.45 6.29
C ALA A 49 6.25 -2.05 7.55
N LEU A 50 4.95 -1.76 7.43
CA LEU A 50 4.10 -1.47 8.59
C LEU A 50 3.99 -2.67 9.54
N ALA A 51 3.83 -3.87 8.98
CA ALA A 51 3.78 -5.10 9.75
C ALA A 51 5.11 -5.42 10.45
N ALA A 52 6.23 -5.02 9.86
CA ALA A 52 7.57 -5.13 10.45
C ALA A 52 7.86 -4.04 11.52
N GLY A 53 7.06 -2.96 11.57
CA GLY A 53 7.31 -1.81 12.45
C GLY A 53 8.29 -0.78 11.88
N ASP A 54 8.58 -0.85 10.57
CA ASP A 54 9.58 -0.05 9.87
C ASP A 54 8.98 1.11 9.05
N LEU A 55 7.67 1.40 9.23
CA LEU A 55 6.91 2.40 8.47
C LEU A 55 6.66 3.73 9.19
#